data_AF-A0A973J474-F1
#
_entry.id   AF-A0A973J474-F1
#
_cell.length_a   1.000
_cell.length_b   1.000
_cell.length_c   1.000
_cell.angle_alpha   90.00
_cell.angle_beta   90.00
_cell.angle_gamma   90.00
#
_symmetry.space_group_name_H-M   'P 1'
#
loop_
_entity.id
_entity.type
_entity.pdbx_description
1 polymer ?
#
loop_
_entity_poly.entity_id
_entity_poly.type
_entity_poly.pdbx_seq_one_letter_code
_entity_poly.pdbx_strand_id
1 'polypeptide(L)'
;DEFKTGQAWALKNMFRVFWQLGCADAASFFFEYWSKRVDAVGLSPLIEVKELLQRHFDNILTYFKHAITNAVSEGLNSKIQIVKASARGFRRFESYRTRILFYCGKLNMAIER
;
A
#
# COMPACT_ATOMS: atom_id res chain seq x y z
N ASP A 1 -14.09 5.27 -27.31
CA ASP A 1 -13.69 4.79 -25.97
C ASP A 1 -12.42 3.94 -25.92
N GLU A 2 -12.17 3.05 -26.88
CA GLU A 2 -10.99 2.16 -26.89
C GLU A 2 -9.64 2.90 -26.79
N PHE A 3 -9.52 4.06 -27.43
CA PHE A 3 -8.32 4.91 -27.38
C PHE A 3 -8.00 5.47 -25.98
N LYS A 4 -9.03 5.80 -25.18
CA LYS A 4 -8.85 6.31 -23.80
C LYS A 4 -8.36 5.19 -22.87
N THR A 5 -8.90 3.99 -23.04
CA THR A 5 -8.46 2.79 -22.31
C THR A 5 -7.00 2.45 -22.61
N GLY A 6 -6.58 2.53 -23.87
CA GLY A 6 -5.19 2.32 -24.26
C GLY A 6 -4.22 3.31 -23.61
N GLN A 7 -4.56 4.60 -23.59
CA GLN A 7 -3.75 5.63 -22.94
C GLN A 7 -3.65 5.43 -21.42
N ALA A 8 -4.77 5.12 -20.77
CA ALA A 8 -4.78 4.83 -19.34
C ALA A 8 -3.92 3.60 -19.00
N TRP A 9 -4.03 2.54 -19.79
CA TRP A 9 -3.22 1.34 -19.63
C TRP A 9 -1.72 1.62 -19.81
N ALA A 10 -1.36 2.43 -20.80
CA ALA A 10 0.03 2.81 -21.07
C ALA A 10 0.63 3.61 -19.90
N LEU A 11 -0.06 4.65 -19.42
CA LEU A 11 0.40 5.47 -18.30
C LEU A 11 0.50 4.68 -16.99
N LYS A 12 -0.43 3.75 -16.76
CA LYS A 12 -0.39 2.83 -15.62
C LYS A 12 0.82 1.89 -15.71
N ASN A 13 1.11 1.33 -16.89
CA ASN A 13 2.26 0.43 -17.05
C ASN A 13 3.59 1.18 -16.96
N MET A 14 3.67 2.38 -17.52
CA MET A 14 4.82 3.25 -17.38
C MET A 14 5.12 3.51 -15.90
N PHE A 15 4.11 3.79 -15.08
CA PHE A 15 4.29 4.02 -13.64
C PHE A 15 4.84 2.82 -12.88
N ARG A 16 4.79 1.59 -13.41
CA ARG A 16 5.40 0.42 -12.76
C ARG A 16 6.91 0.54 -12.62
N VAL A 17 7.56 1.29 -13.52
CA VAL A 17 9.00 1.55 -13.50
C VAL A 17 9.41 2.37 -12.28
N PHE A 18 8.50 3.18 -11.73
CA PHE A 18 8.74 4.00 -10.54
C PHE A 18 9.37 3.20 -9.39
N TRP A 19 8.81 2.01 -9.10
CA TRP A 19 9.27 1.15 -8.00
C TRP A 19 10.59 0.42 -8.26
N GLN A 20 11.13 0.52 -9.48
CA GLN A 20 12.41 -0.07 -9.88
C GLN A 20 13.56 0.95 -9.85
N LEU A 21 13.26 2.21 -9.53
CA LEU A 21 14.26 3.28 -9.49
C LEU A 21 15.18 3.11 -8.27
N GLY A 22 16.46 3.46 -8.44
CA GLY A 22 17.49 3.20 -7.43
C GLY A 22 17.60 4.25 -6.31
N CYS A 23 17.00 5.43 -6.48
CA CYS A 23 17.08 6.50 -5.49
C CYS A 23 15.88 7.45 -5.54
N ALA A 24 15.70 8.22 -4.46
CA ALA A 24 14.61 9.19 -4.33
C ALA A 24 14.67 10.29 -5.39
N ASP A 25 15.86 10.76 -5.78
CA ASP A 25 15.99 11.81 -6.80
C ASP A 25 15.48 11.32 -8.16
N ALA A 26 15.88 10.11 -8.58
CA ALA A 26 15.37 9.49 -9.80
C ALA A 26 13.85 9.31 -9.77
N ALA A 27 13.29 8.96 -8.62
CA ALA A 27 11.86 8.83 -8.41
C ALA A 27 11.13 10.18 -8.53
N SER A 28 11.68 11.25 -7.96
CA SER A 28 11.18 12.62 -8.11
C SER A 28 11.13 13.07 -9.57
N PHE A 29 12.24 12.92 -10.30
CA PHE A 29 12.30 13.26 -11.72
C PHE A 29 11.30 12.45 -12.55
N PHE A 30 11.21 11.14 -12.29
CA PHE A 30 10.23 10.28 -12.97
C PHE A 30 8.81 10.74 -12.68
N PHE A 31 8.48 11.04 -11.43
CA PHE A 31 7.13 11.42 -11.03
C PHE A 31 6.69 12.73 -11.69
N GLU A 32 7.58 13.72 -11.77
CA GLU A 32 7.30 14.98 -12.49
C GLU A 32 7.06 14.71 -13.99
N TYR A 33 7.91 13.90 -14.61
CA TYR A 33 7.80 13.52 -16.02
C TYR A 33 6.52 12.73 -16.34
N TRP A 34 6.11 11.85 -15.44
CA TRP A 34 4.86 11.09 -15.56
C TRP A 34 3.64 12.00 -15.34
N SER A 35 3.69 12.89 -14.34
CA SER A 35 2.62 13.84 -14.03
C SER A 35 2.29 14.75 -15.23
N LYS A 36 3.32 15.27 -15.91
CA LYS A 36 3.13 16.07 -17.14
C LYS A 36 2.39 15.30 -18.25
N ARG A 37 2.59 13.98 -18.34
CA ARG A 37 1.87 13.14 -19.32
C ARG A 37 0.44 12.86 -18.93
N VAL A 38 0.19 12.63 -17.64
CA VAL A 38 -1.17 12.49 -17.13
C VAL A 38 -1.98 13.76 -17.45
N ASP A 39 -1.38 14.92 -17.24
CA ASP A 39 -2.01 16.21 -17.53
C ASP A 39 -2.25 16.41 -19.03
N ALA A 40 -1.30 16.01 -19.88
CA ALA A 40 -1.47 16.05 -21.33
C ALA A 40 -2.59 15.12 -21.84
N VAL A 41 -2.78 13.96 -21.20
CA VAL A 41 -3.84 13.01 -21.54
C VAL A 41 -5.21 13.47 -21.03
N GLY A 42 -5.26 14.18 -19.90
CA GLY A 42 -6.47 14.87 -19.43
C GLY A 42 -7.59 13.94 -18.93
N LEU A 43 -7.29 12.66 -18.64
CA LEU A 43 -8.28 11.72 -18.13
C LEU A 43 -8.51 11.94 -16.63
N SER A 44 -9.72 12.35 -16.24
CA SER A 44 -10.06 12.64 -14.83
C SER A 44 -9.62 11.54 -13.84
N PRO A 45 -9.83 10.24 -14.11
CA PRO A 45 -9.39 9.20 -13.18
C PRO A 45 -7.87 9.16 -12.96
N LEU A 46 -7.06 9.50 -13.98
CA LEU A 46 -5.61 9.55 -13.83
C LEU A 46 -5.16 10.81 -13.12
N ILE A 47 -5.83 11.94 -13.35
CA ILE A 47 -5.56 13.20 -12.66
C ILE A 47 -5.82 13.03 -11.16
N GLU A 48 -6.94 12.41 -10.77
CA GLU A 48 -7.24 12.11 -9.36
C GLU A 48 -6.16 11.24 -8.70
N VAL A 49 -5.67 10.22 -9.41
CA VAL A 49 -4.55 9.37 -8.93
C VAL A 49 -3.27 10.19 -8.79
N LYS A 50 -2.94 11.03 -9.78
CA LYS A 50 -1.77 11.92 -9.74
C LYS A 50 -1.84 12.84 -8.53
N GLU A 51 -2.97 13.49 -8.27
CA GLU A 51 -3.16 14.38 -7.12
C GLU A 51 -3.09 13.64 -5.78
N LEU A 52 -3.63 12.42 -5.70
CA LEU A 52 -3.47 11.58 -4.53
C LEU A 52 -1.99 11.26 -4.26
N LEU A 53 -1.25 10.84 -5.28
CA LEU A 53 0.17 10.53 -5.16
C LEU A 53 0.98 11.77 -4.79
N GLN A 54 0.68 12.92 -5.39
CA GLN A 54 1.34 14.20 -5.09
C GLN A 54 1.16 14.60 -3.62
N ARG A 55 -0.05 14.43 -3.05
CA ARG A 55 -0.33 14.73 -1.63
C ARG A 55 0.47 13.87 -0.65
N HIS A 56 0.87 12.67 -1.06
CA HIS A 56 1.61 11.72 -0.23
C HIS A 56 3.05 11.50 -0.70
N PHE A 57 3.55 12.34 -1.60
CA PHE A 57 4.76 12.07 -2.35
C PHE A 57 6.01 11.95 -1.46
N ASP A 58 6.13 12.82 -0.45
CA ASP A 58 7.26 12.78 0.50
C ASP A 58 7.35 11.44 1.26
N ASN A 59 6.20 10.90 1.66
CA ASN A 59 6.13 9.60 2.31
C ASN A 59 6.44 8.46 1.32
N ILE A 60 5.97 8.58 0.07
CA ILE A 60 6.28 7.63 -1.00
C ILE A 60 7.80 7.61 -1.28
N LEU A 61 8.46 8.77 -1.32
CA LEU A 61 9.92 8.85 -1.54
C LEU A 61 10.73 8.16 -0.43
N THR A 62 10.17 8.06 0.78
CA THR A 62 10.80 7.35 1.90
C THR A 62 11.00 5.85 1.61
N TYR A 63 10.20 5.27 0.70
CA TYR A 63 10.40 3.91 0.20
C TYR A 63 11.80 3.70 -0.39
N PHE A 64 12.34 4.67 -1.12
CA PHE A 64 13.66 4.53 -1.76
C PHE A 64 14.83 4.62 -0.77
N LYS A 65 14.58 5.08 0.46
CA LYS A 65 15.60 5.12 1.53
C LYS A 65 15.64 3.85 2.35
N HIS A 66 14.48 3.27 2.64
CA HIS A 66 14.38 2.18 3.61
C HIS A 66 13.83 0.87 3.03
N ALA A 67 13.23 0.90 1.84
CA ALA A 67 12.50 -0.21 1.22
C ALA A 67 11.46 -0.87 2.15
N ILE A 68 10.97 -0.13 3.16
CA ILE A 68 9.97 -0.64 4.10
C ILE A 68 8.63 -0.69 3.37
N THR A 69 8.08 -1.89 3.23
CA THR A 69 6.75 -2.13 2.67
C THR A 69 5.74 -2.33 3.78
N ASN A 70 4.47 -2.01 3.51
CA ASN A 70 3.36 -2.26 4.43
C ASN A 70 3.00 -3.76 4.52
N ALA A 71 3.71 -4.65 3.81
CA ALA A 71 3.41 -6.07 3.70
C ALA A 71 3.35 -6.79 5.07
N VAL A 72 4.22 -6.43 6.01
CA VAL A 72 4.20 -7.01 7.37
C VAL A 72 2.94 -6.61 8.12
N SER A 73 2.57 -5.33 8.05
CA SER A 73 1.34 -4.80 8.67
C SER A 73 0.09 -5.39 8.03
N GLU A 74 0.07 -5.55 6.71
CA GLU A 74 -1.02 -6.20 5.96
C GLU A 74 -1.17 -7.67 6.32
N GLY A 75 -0.05 -8.39 6.48
CA GLY A 75 -0.03 -9.76 6.95
C GLY A 75 -0.61 -9.88 8.37
N LEU A 76 -0.25 -8.95 9.26
CA LEU A 76 -0.82 -8.89 10.61
C LEU A 76 -2.32 -8.58 10.58
N ASN A 77 -2.74 -7.59 9.77
CA ASN A 77 -4.14 -7.21 9.65
C ASN A 77 -4.99 -8.38 9.10
N SER A 78 -4.48 -9.11 8.11
CA SER A 78 -5.10 -10.33 7.59
C SER A 78 -5.28 -11.40 8.67
N LYS A 79 -4.26 -11.65 9.49
CA LYS A 79 -4.37 -12.59 10.63
C LYS A 79 -5.44 -12.15 11.63
N ILE A 80 -5.49 -10.86 11.95
CA ILE A 80 -6.51 -10.29 12.84
C ILE A 80 -7.92 -10.48 12.27
N GLN A 81 -8.13 -10.26 10.97
CA GLN A 81 -9.43 -10.49 10.32
C GLN A 81 -9.83 -11.97 10.36
N ILE A 82 -8.88 -12.90 10.19
CA ILE A 82 -9.13 -14.34 10.33
C ILE A 82 -9.59 -14.68 11.76
N VAL A 83 -8.96 -14.10 12.79
CA VAL A 83 -9.37 -14.27 14.20
C VAL A 83 -10.80 -13.75 14.44
N LYS A 84 -11.17 -12.63 13.80
CA LYS A 84 -12.54 -12.09 13.86
C LYS A 84 -13.56 -12.97 13.16
N ALA A 85 -13.23 -13.44 11.96
CA ALA A 85 -14.09 -14.28 11.14
C ALA A 85 -14.33 -15.66 11.78
N SER A 86 -13.29 -16.29 12.33
CA SER A 86 -13.41 -17.60 13.00
C SER A 86 -14.29 -17.55 14.24
N ALA A 87 -14.37 -16.40 14.91
CA ALA A 87 -15.26 -16.18 16.05
C ALA A 87 -16.70 -15.82 15.64
N ARG A 88 -16.99 -15.60 14.34
CA ARG A 88 -18.24 -15.03 13.83
C ARG A 88 -18.58 -13.68 14.48
N GLY A 89 -17.53 -12.88 14.73
CA GLY A 89 -17.62 -11.60 15.41
C GLY A 89 -17.50 -11.70 16.93
N PHE A 90 -17.16 -10.57 17.56
CA PHE A 90 -17.03 -10.46 19.01
C PHE A 90 -18.08 -9.50 19.56
N ARG A 91 -18.77 -9.90 20.63
CA ARG A 91 -19.72 -9.04 21.35
C ARG A 91 -19.06 -7.99 22.23
N ARG A 92 -17.81 -8.23 22.66
CA ARG A 92 -17.03 -7.34 23.53
C ARG A 92 -15.62 -7.17 22.98
N PHE A 93 -15.11 -5.93 23.02
CA PHE A 93 -13.77 -5.61 22.55
C PHE A 93 -12.69 -6.34 23.37
N GLU A 94 -12.86 -6.46 24.69
CA GLU A 94 -11.88 -7.16 25.52
C GLU A 94 -11.66 -8.61 25.08
N SER A 95 -12.73 -9.33 24.74
CA SER A 95 -12.63 -10.70 24.22
C SER A 95 -11.92 -10.76 22.86
N TYR A 96 -12.11 -9.75 22.03
CA TYR A 96 -11.42 -9.62 20.75
C TYR A 96 -9.92 -9.35 20.97
N ARG A 97 -9.59 -8.38 21.82
CA ARG A 97 -8.22 -8.00 22.17
C ARG A 97 -7.45 -9.19 22.76
N THR A 98 -8.03 -9.91 23.72
CA THR A 98 -7.41 -11.09 24.32
C THR A 98 -7.08 -12.16 23.28
N ARG A 99 -7.99 -12.43 22.33
CA ARG A 99 -7.70 -13.39 21.26
C ARG A 99 -6.64 -12.90 20.29
N ILE A 100 -6.62 -11.62 19.93
CA ILE A 100 -5.52 -11.06 19.12
C ILE A 100 -4.18 -11.26 19.84
N LEU A 101 -4.10 -10.91 21.12
CA LEU A 101 -2.88 -11.07 21.90
C LEU A 101 -2.47 -12.54 22.05
N PHE A 102 -3.44 -13.45 22.19
CA PHE A 102 -3.17 -14.88 22.25
C PHE A 102 -2.55 -15.41 20.94
N TYR A 103 -3.13 -15.07 19.78
CA TYR A 103 -2.66 -15.58 18.49
C TYR A 103 -1.48 -14.81 17.89
N CYS A 104 -1.35 -13.51 18.19
CA CYS A 104 -0.36 -12.62 17.57
C CYS A 104 0.71 -12.13 18.55
N GLY A 105 0.53 -12.30 19.86
CA GLY A 105 1.41 -11.75 20.90
C GLY A 105 2.68 -12.55 21.19
N LYS A 106 2.95 -13.62 20.43
CA LYS A 106 4.16 -14.48 20.58
C LYS A 106 4.37 -14.96 22.02
N LEU A 107 3.30 -15.43 22.67
CA LEU A 107 3.37 -15.96 24.04
C LEU A 107 4.27 -17.21 24.07
N ASN A 108 5.15 -17.29 25.06
CA ASN A 108 5.90 -18.51 25.32
C ASN A 108 4.96 -19.51 26.01
N MET A 109 4.51 -20.52 25.27
CA MET A 109 3.62 -21.58 25.76
C MET A 109 4.40 -22.80 26.28
N ALA A 110 5.74 -22.70 26.37
CA ALA A 110 6.54 -23.76 26.96
C ALA A 110 6.15 -23.91 28.43
N ILE A 111 5.79 -25.14 28.80
CA ILE A 111 5.64 -25.51 30.20
C ILE A 111 7.07 -25.70 30.73
N GLU A 112 7.53 -24.79 31.58
CA GLU A 112 8.76 -24.99 32.34
C GLU A 112 8.59 -26.27 33.17
N ARG A 113 9.47 -27.25 32.94
CA ARG A 113 9.53 -28.51 33.70
C ARG A 113 10.43 -28.36 34.90
#